data_AF-A0AAU5BH52-F1
#
_entry.id   AF-A0AAU5BH52-F1
#
_cell.length_a   1.000
_cell.length_b   1.000
_cell.length_c   1.000
_cell.angle_alpha   90.00
_cell.angle_beta   90.00
_cell.angle_gamma   90.00
#
_symmetry.space_group_name_H-M   'P 1'
#
loop_
_entity.id
_entity.type
_entity.pdbx_description
1 polymer ?
#
loop_
_entity_poly.entity_id
_entity_poly.type
_entity_poly.pdbx_seq_one_letter_code
_entity_poly.pdbx_strand_id
1 'polypeptide(L)'
;MEDGAMYEMLTRLLVEEFGLDEDQVRPDATARQLELDSLSLAELAVIITESTGVRLEDVEMSPDSTLGQMAAEFDRARPPATAAAPSPGPARPEAATAAPSPDQARSEAPAPSFDQALFVAPAQS
;
A
#
# COMPACT_ATOMS: atom_id res chain seq x y z
N MET A 1 13.03 -28.20 5.94
CA MET A 1 11.73 -28.28 5.23
C MET A 1 11.05 -26.94 5.42
N GLU A 2 11.68 -25.87 4.96
CA GLU A 2 11.16 -24.50 5.10
C GLU A 2 10.54 -24.03 3.77
N ASP A 3 10.93 -24.66 2.66
CA ASP A 3 10.44 -24.41 1.29
C ASP A 3 8.92 -24.60 1.11
N GLY A 4 8.27 -25.34 2.00
CA GLY A 4 6.82 -25.62 1.94
C GLY A 4 5.95 -24.50 2.51
N ALA A 5 6.43 -23.75 3.51
CA ALA A 5 5.61 -22.77 4.21
C ALA A 5 5.23 -21.58 3.30
N MET A 6 6.17 -21.14 2.46
CA MET A 6 5.90 -20.11 1.46
C MET A 6 4.91 -20.61 0.40
N TYR A 7 5.10 -21.84 -0.08
CA TYR A 7 4.18 -22.45 -1.05
C TYR A 7 2.75 -22.58 -0.51
N GLU A 8 2.59 -23.02 0.74
CA GLU A 8 1.28 -23.13 1.40
C GLU A 8 0.62 -21.74 1.57
N MET A 9 1.40 -20.71 1.92
CA MET A 9 0.89 -19.34 1.98
C MET A 9 0.41 -18.85 0.61
N LEU A 10 1.21 -19.04 -0.45
CA LEU A 10 0.82 -18.66 -1.81
C LEU A 10 -0.44 -19.42 -2.25
N THR A 11 -0.49 -20.73 -1.99
CA THR A 11 -1.65 -21.57 -2.32
C THR A 11 -2.91 -21.03 -1.65
N ARG A 12 -2.81 -20.74 -0.35
CA ARG A 12 -3.90 -20.19 0.44
C ARG A 12 -4.37 -18.84 -0.08
N LEU A 13 -3.44 -17.92 -0.38
CA LEU A 13 -3.78 -16.61 -0.96
C LEU A 13 -4.48 -16.76 -2.31
N LEU A 14 -3.98 -17.63 -3.19
CA LEU A 14 -4.57 -17.85 -4.51
C LEU A 14 -6.00 -18.42 -4.41
N VAL A 15 -6.26 -19.33 -3.48
CA VAL A 15 -7.60 -19.91 -3.29
C VAL A 15 -8.53 -18.93 -2.57
N GLU A 16 -8.09 -18.32 -1.48
CA GLU A 16 -8.96 -17.48 -0.63
C GLU A 16 -9.14 -16.06 -1.17
N GLU A 17 -8.07 -15.39 -1.59
CA GLU A 17 -8.11 -13.98 -2.02
C GLU A 17 -8.40 -13.83 -3.51
N PHE A 18 -7.80 -14.69 -4.34
CA PHE A 18 -7.97 -14.65 -5.80
C PHE A 18 -9.08 -15.58 -6.31
N GLY A 19 -9.58 -16.49 -5.47
CA GLY A 19 -10.70 -17.38 -5.81
C GLY A 19 -10.36 -18.49 -6.81
N LEU A 20 -9.11 -18.92 -6.87
CA LEU A 20 -8.69 -20.03 -7.75
C LEU A 20 -9.13 -21.39 -7.19
N ASP A 21 -9.42 -22.33 -8.08
CA ASP A 21 -9.68 -23.72 -7.71
C ASP A 21 -8.41 -24.40 -7.18
N GLU A 22 -8.52 -25.06 -6.01
CA GLU A 22 -7.41 -25.78 -5.37
C GLU A 22 -6.78 -26.84 -6.30
N ASP A 23 -7.57 -27.46 -7.17
CA ASP A 23 -7.11 -28.41 -8.18
C ASP A 23 -6.19 -27.78 -9.24
N GLN A 24 -6.32 -26.47 -9.51
CA GLN A 24 -5.46 -25.73 -10.44
C GLN A 24 -4.15 -25.29 -9.77
N VAL A 25 -4.19 -25.03 -8.46
CA VAL A 25 -3.05 -24.49 -7.69
C VAL A 25 -2.03 -25.59 -7.40
N ARG A 26 -1.18 -25.84 -8.41
CA ARG A 26 -0.14 -26.88 -8.40
C ARG A 26 1.26 -26.27 -8.48
N PRO A 27 2.30 -26.94 -7.96
CA PRO A 27 3.66 -26.40 -7.96
C PRO A 27 4.24 -26.23 -9.37
N ASP A 28 3.77 -27.03 -10.34
CA ASP A 28 4.18 -26.97 -11.75
C ASP A 28 3.29 -26.02 -12.57
N ALA A 29 2.20 -25.49 -12.01
CA ALA A 29 1.31 -24.57 -12.71
C ALA A 29 1.96 -23.19 -12.83
N THR A 30 1.93 -22.64 -14.04
CA THR A 30 2.43 -21.30 -14.34
C THR A 30 1.41 -20.22 -13.99
N ALA A 31 1.86 -18.99 -13.71
CA ALA A 31 0.96 -17.85 -13.52
C ALA A 31 -0.03 -17.68 -14.68
N ARG A 32 0.41 -17.89 -15.92
CA ARG A 32 -0.49 -17.87 -17.09
C ARG A 32 -1.55 -18.96 -17.05
N GLN A 33 -1.21 -20.18 -16.61
CA GLN A 33 -2.18 -21.28 -16.49
C GLN A 33 -3.18 -21.05 -15.37
N LEU A 34 -2.76 -20.34 -14.33
CA LEU A 34 -3.60 -19.89 -13.21
C LEU A 34 -4.41 -18.62 -13.55
N GLU A 35 -4.37 -18.17 -14.81
CA GLU A 35 -5.03 -16.94 -15.28
C GLU A 35 -4.64 -15.70 -14.46
N LEU A 36 -3.42 -15.68 -13.92
CA LEU A 36 -2.87 -14.53 -13.21
C LEU A 36 -2.36 -13.49 -14.21
N ASP A 37 -3.16 -12.45 -14.39
CA ASP A 37 -2.78 -11.26 -15.14
C ASP A 37 -1.74 -10.42 -14.39
N SER A 38 -1.17 -9.43 -15.07
CA SER A 38 -0.20 -8.50 -14.49
C SER A 38 -0.73 -7.75 -13.26
N LEU A 39 -2.03 -7.44 -13.21
CA LEU A 39 -2.67 -6.82 -12.06
C LEU A 39 -2.74 -7.78 -10.87
N SER A 40 -3.15 -9.03 -11.09
CA SER A 40 -3.24 -10.05 -10.05
C SER A 40 -1.86 -10.39 -9.49
N LEU A 41 -0.84 -10.48 -10.34
CA LEU A 41 0.55 -10.66 -9.91
C LEU A 41 1.05 -9.47 -9.06
N ALA A 42 0.72 -8.25 -9.46
CA ALA A 42 1.07 -7.05 -8.68
C ALA A 42 0.35 -7.00 -7.33
N GLU A 43 -0.92 -7.41 -7.27
CA GLU A 43 -1.68 -7.51 -6.02
C GLU A 43 -1.13 -8.61 -5.10
N LEU A 44 -0.87 -9.79 -5.65
CA LEU A 44 -0.27 -10.92 -4.93
C LEU A 44 1.07 -10.50 -4.32
N ALA A 45 1.90 -9.80 -5.08
CA ALA A 45 3.15 -9.23 -4.62
C ALA A 45 2.99 -8.29 -3.42
N VAL A 46 1.99 -7.40 -3.45
CA VAL A 46 1.71 -6.48 -2.35
C VAL A 46 1.32 -7.27 -1.09
N ILE A 47 0.41 -8.23 -1.22
CA ILE A 47 -0.05 -9.05 -0.08
C ILE A 47 1.12 -9.84 0.54
N ILE A 48 1.98 -10.44 -0.28
CA ILE A 48 3.17 -11.16 0.19
C ILE A 48 4.13 -10.19 0.88
N THR A 49 4.36 -9.01 0.31
CA THR A 49 5.23 -7.98 0.90
C THR A 49 4.73 -7.54 2.27
N GLU A 50 3.42 -7.30 2.42
CA GLU A 50 2.82 -6.91 3.70
C GLU A 50 2.88 -8.03 4.75
N SER A 51 2.74 -9.27 4.33
CA SER A 51 2.78 -10.45 5.22
C SER A 51 4.20 -10.85 5.63
N THR A 52 5.16 -10.77 4.70
CA THR A 52 6.50 -11.38 4.85
C THR A 52 7.64 -10.37 4.88
N GLY A 53 7.41 -9.13 4.42
CA GLY A 53 8.43 -8.10 4.23
C GLY A 53 9.32 -8.30 3.00
N VAL A 54 9.11 -9.35 2.19
CA VAL A 54 9.84 -9.57 0.93
C VAL A 54 9.45 -8.52 -0.08
N ARG A 55 10.43 -7.92 -0.76
CA ARG A 55 10.16 -6.93 -1.82
C ARG A 55 10.15 -7.57 -3.19
N LEU A 56 9.20 -7.18 -4.03
CA LEU A 56 9.08 -7.72 -5.39
C LEU A 56 10.30 -7.41 -6.27
N GLU A 57 11.06 -6.35 -5.98
CA GLU A 57 12.31 -6.04 -6.69
C GLU A 57 13.38 -7.15 -6.58
N ASP A 58 13.26 -8.03 -5.59
CA ASP A 58 14.15 -9.18 -5.36
C ASP A 58 13.63 -10.48 -6.01
N VAL A 59 12.37 -10.50 -6.47
CA VAL A 59 11.70 -11.70 -7.00
C VAL A 59 11.17 -11.46 -8.40
N GLU A 60 11.68 -12.23 -9.36
CA GLU A 60 11.21 -12.14 -10.74
C GLU A 60 9.86 -12.87 -10.90
N MET A 61 8.76 -12.11 -10.94
CA MET A 61 7.45 -12.62 -11.31
C MET A 61 7.23 -12.52 -12.82
N SER A 62 7.18 -13.66 -13.49
CA SER A 62 6.84 -13.76 -14.92
C SER A 62 5.61 -14.65 -15.12
N PRO A 63 4.73 -14.38 -16.09
CA PRO A 63 3.59 -15.26 -16.42
C PRO A 63 4.01 -16.69 -16.76
N ASP A 64 5.26 -16.89 -17.18
CA ASP A 64 5.84 -18.21 -17.50
C ASP A 64 6.48 -18.91 -16.28
N SER A 65 6.57 -18.23 -15.13
CA SER A 65 7.08 -18.83 -13.89
C SER A 65 6.04 -19.76 -13.27
N THR A 66 6.49 -20.89 -12.75
CA THR A 66 5.64 -21.84 -12.00
C THR A 66 5.44 -21.36 -10.57
N LEU A 67 4.35 -21.77 -9.93
CA LEU A 67 4.07 -21.46 -8.53
C LEU A 67 5.17 -21.95 -7.58
N GLY A 68 5.73 -23.14 -7.82
CA GLY A 68 6.84 -23.67 -7.02
C GLY A 68 8.12 -22.84 -7.13
N GLN A 69 8.45 -22.36 -8.33
CA GLN A 69 9.55 -21.42 -8.56
C GLN A 69 9.32 -20.11 -7.81
N MET A 70 8.13 -19.52 -7.92
CA MET A 70 7.80 -18.29 -7.20
C MET A 70 7.96 -18.48 -5.69
N ALA A 71 7.42 -19.58 -5.13
CA ALA A 71 7.56 -19.89 -3.71
C ALA A 71 9.03 -19.96 -3.28
N ALA A 72 9.89 -20.61 -4.07
CA ALA A 72 11.31 -20.73 -3.78
C ALA A 72 12.05 -19.38 -3.84
N GLU A 73 11.70 -18.52 -4.82
CA GLU A 73 12.29 -17.18 -4.91
C GLU A 73 11.85 -16.29 -3.75
N PHE A 74 10.57 -16.31 -3.36
CA PHE A 74 10.08 -15.58 -2.19
C PHE A 74 10.70 -16.05 -0.88
N ASP A 75 10.89 -17.37 -0.73
CA ASP A 75 11.53 -17.93 0.46
C ASP A 75 13.00 -17.48 0.54
N ARG A 76 13.73 -17.49 -0.59
CA ARG A 76 15.12 -17.05 -0.66
C ARG A 76 15.28 -15.54 -0.41
N ALA A 77 14.36 -14.74 -0.94
CA ALA A 77 14.35 -13.28 -0.79
C ALA A 77 13.92 -12.83 0.61
N ARG A 78 13.45 -13.76 1.46
CA ARG A 78 12.97 -13.45 2.80
C ARG A 78 14.09 -12.85 3.64
N PRO A 79 13.90 -11.62 4.18
CA PRO A 79 14.87 -11.08 5.11
C PRO A 79 14.95 -12.01 6.33
N PRO A 80 16.16 -12.29 6.86
CA PRO A 80 16.28 -13.05 8.09
C PRO A 80 15.44 -12.32 9.15
N ALA A 81 14.62 -13.07 9.90
CA ALA A 81 13.67 -12.55 10.89
C ALA A 81 14.37 -11.93 12.13
N THR A 82 15.36 -11.09 11.92
CA THR A 82 15.98 -10.26 12.96
C THR A 82 15.18 -8.96 13.07
N ALA A 83 14.53 -8.82 14.23
CA ALA A 83 13.75 -7.67 14.66
C ALA A 83 12.57 -7.30 13.74
N ALA A 84 11.44 -7.95 14.01
CA ALA A 84 10.12 -7.35 13.84
C ALA A 84 10.12 -5.95 14.50
N ALA A 85 10.31 -4.91 13.71
CA ALA A 85 9.85 -3.58 14.06
C ALA A 85 8.36 -3.51 13.67
N PRO A 86 7.46 -3.12 14.57
CA PRO A 86 6.05 -2.98 14.26
C PRO A 86 5.89 -1.90 13.19
N SER A 87 5.03 -2.18 12.22
CA SER A 87 4.61 -1.30 11.15
C SER A 87 4.40 0.14 11.65
N PRO A 88 4.95 1.19 11.01
CA PRO A 88 4.33 2.49 11.12
C PRO A 88 2.91 2.35 10.56
N GLY A 89 1.92 2.41 11.46
CA GLY A 89 0.51 2.44 11.11
C GLY A 89 0.18 3.56 10.13
N PRO A 90 -1.05 3.57 9.59
CA PRO A 90 -1.41 4.38 8.43
C PRO A 90 -1.08 5.86 8.70
N ALA A 91 -0.28 6.45 7.81
CA ALA A 91 0.00 7.88 7.81
C ALA A 91 -1.26 8.65 7.38
N ARG A 92 -2.24 8.77 8.29
CA ARG A 92 -3.13 9.93 8.49
C ARG A 92 -4.10 9.66 9.64
N PRO A 93 -4.30 10.65 10.54
CA PRO A 93 -5.12 11.80 10.18
C PRO A 93 -4.59 13.18 10.66
N GLU A 94 -5.31 14.21 10.23
CA GLU A 94 -5.21 15.65 10.51
C GLU A 94 -4.78 16.08 11.93
N ALA A 95 -3.99 17.16 12.01
CA ALA A 95 -4.30 18.31 12.87
C ALA A 95 -3.31 19.46 12.61
N ALA A 96 -3.73 20.41 11.78
CA ALA A 96 -3.33 21.79 11.98
C ALA A 96 -3.86 22.24 13.35
N THR A 97 -3.02 22.18 14.38
CA THR A 97 -3.22 22.89 15.64
C THR A 97 -1.85 23.28 16.15
N ALA A 98 -1.32 24.36 15.56
CA ALA A 98 -0.38 25.22 16.24
C ALA A 98 -1.19 26.37 16.84
N ALA A 99 -1.67 26.17 18.06
CA ALA A 99 -1.91 27.26 18.98
C ALA A 99 -1.02 27.02 20.19
N PRO A 100 -0.17 28.00 20.51
CA PRO A 100 -0.06 28.38 21.91
C PRO A 100 -0.39 29.86 22.14
N SER A 101 -1.27 30.05 23.11
CA SER A 101 -1.34 31.14 24.10
C SER A 101 -1.94 32.52 23.72
N PRO A 102 -2.98 32.96 24.45
CA PRO A 102 -3.51 34.31 24.43
C PRO A 102 -2.72 35.19 25.43
N ASP A 103 -1.75 35.97 24.93
CA ASP A 103 -1.11 37.03 25.72
C ASP A 103 -0.64 38.18 24.80
N GLN A 104 -1.57 38.82 24.09
CA GLN A 104 -1.32 40.13 23.45
C GLN A 104 -2.52 41.08 23.62
N ALA A 105 -3.20 40.97 24.77
CA ALA A 105 -4.12 42.00 25.22
C ALA A 105 -3.34 43.12 25.92
N ARG A 106 -2.78 44.06 25.15
CA ARG A 106 -2.82 45.51 25.50
C ARG A 106 -2.15 46.39 24.45
N SER A 107 -2.82 47.52 24.22
CA SER A 107 -2.43 48.68 23.40
C SER A 107 -2.66 48.49 21.90
N GLU A 108 -3.51 49.23 21.19
CA GLU A 108 -4.18 50.50 21.45
C GLU A 108 -5.33 50.65 20.42
N ALA A 109 -6.48 51.17 20.83
CA ALA A 109 -7.51 51.75 19.94
C ALA A 109 -7.21 53.26 19.79
N PRO A 110 -7.83 54.05 18.86
CA PRO A 110 -9.07 53.78 18.13
C PRO A 110 -9.08 54.19 16.63
N ALA A 111 -10.20 53.86 15.97
CA ALA A 111 -10.56 54.21 14.59
C ALA A 111 -10.54 55.73 14.27
N PRO A 112 -10.60 56.09 12.98
CA PRO A 112 -11.91 56.58 12.51
C PRO A 112 -12.36 56.05 11.14
N SER A 113 -13.68 56.10 10.98
CA SER A 113 -14.52 55.86 9.79
C SER A 113 -14.05 56.54 8.51
N PHE A 114 -14.53 56.04 7.37
CA PHE A 114 -15.32 56.71 6.30
C PHE A 114 -15.41 55.70 5.11
N ASP A 115 -16.60 55.17 4.77
CA ASP A 115 -17.48 55.65 3.67
C ASP A 115 -16.81 55.42 2.29
N GLN A 116 -17.36 54.83 1.22
CA GLN A 116 -18.64 54.31 0.74
C GLN A 116 -18.37 53.89 -0.73
N ALA A 117 -19.38 53.35 -1.42
CA ALA A 117 -19.45 53.11 -2.87
C ALA A 117 -18.82 51.78 -3.33
N LEU A 118 -19.57 50.67 -3.40
CA LEU A 118 -20.59 50.41 -4.42
C LEU A 118 -20.02 50.60 -5.83
N PHE A 119 -19.47 49.54 -6.43
CA PHE A 119 -19.61 49.40 -7.88
C PHE A 119 -19.77 47.95 -8.30
N VAL A 120 -20.83 47.79 -9.09
CA VAL A 120 -21.42 46.56 -9.59
C VAL A 120 -20.62 46.09 -10.83
N ALA A 121 -20.56 44.78 -11.07
CA ALA A 121 -20.15 44.20 -12.35
C ALA A 121 -21.16 44.59 -13.46
N PRO A 122 -20.86 44.55 -14.77
CA PRO A 122 -20.72 43.26 -15.46
C PRO A 122 -19.72 43.19 -16.63
N ALA A 123 -19.54 41.95 -17.08
CA ALA A 123 -18.80 41.50 -18.25
C ALA A 123 -19.08 42.30 -19.54
N GLN A 124 -18.06 42.39 -20.39
CA GLN A 124 -18.21 42.82 -21.77
C GLN A 124 -17.64 41.77 -22.73
N SER A 125 -18.56 41.32 -23.59
CA SER A 125 -18.45 40.77 -24.95
C SER A 125 -17.61 39.52 -25.20
#